data_AF-A0A0Q6A4T0-F1
#
_entry.id   AF-A0A0Q6A4T0-F1
#
_cell.length_a   1.000
_cell.length_b   1.000
_cell.length_c   1.000
_cell.angle_alpha   90.00
_cell.angle_beta   90.00
_cell.angle_gamma   90.00
#
_symmetry.space_group_name_H-M   'P 1'
#
loop_
_entity.id
_entity.type
_entity.pdbx_description
1 polymer ?
#
loop_
_entity_poly.entity_id
_entity_poly.type
_entity_poly.pdbx_seq_one_letter_code
_entity_poly.pdbx_strand_id
1 'polypeptide(L)'
;MPVYPGGIAAFETQIKENADIETFKTEGGENLFKSIISFTVERDGSITGVKAAGANEDFNREVYRATRSIKTKWKAGQYKGQNVRSRVQIPLTISVK
;
A
#
# COMPACT_ATOMS: atom_id res chain seq x y z
N MET A 1 -17.66 0.18 -0.26
CA MET A 1 -16.20 0.31 -0.50
C MET A 1 -15.48 -0.83 0.21
N PRO A 2 -14.32 -1.29 -0.29
CA PRO A 2 -13.53 -2.28 0.42
C PRO A 2 -12.92 -1.68 1.69
N VAL A 3 -12.70 -2.51 2.73
CA VAL A 3 -12.19 -2.06 4.04
C VAL A 3 -11.09 -2.99 4.52
N TYR A 4 -9.93 -2.44 4.84
CA TYR A 4 -8.85 -3.18 5.48
C TYR A 4 -9.14 -3.38 6.99
N PRO A 5 -8.75 -4.51 7.61
CA PRO A 5 -8.81 -4.65 9.06
C PRO A 5 -8.01 -3.53 9.75
N GLY A 6 -8.67 -2.74 10.61
CA GLY A 6 -8.05 -1.56 11.23
C GLY A 6 -8.01 -0.30 10.35
N GLY A 7 -8.60 -0.34 9.15
CA GLY A 7 -8.68 0.80 8.24
C GLY A 7 -7.39 1.06 7.46
N ILE A 8 -7.37 2.17 6.71
CA ILE A 8 -6.24 2.52 5.83
C ILE A 8 -4.97 2.79 6.62
N ALA A 9 -5.07 3.42 7.80
CA ALA A 9 -3.91 3.68 8.65
C ALA A 9 -3.19 2.38 9.07
N ALA A 10 -3.94 1.32 9.42
CA ALA A 10 -3.36 0.02 9.74
C ALA A 10 -2.67 -0.62 8.51
N PHE A 11 -3.24 -0.43 7.32
CA PHE A 11 -2.62 -0.88 6.08
C PHE A 11 -1.30 -0.16 5.80
N GLU A 12 -1.27 1.16 5.95
CA GLU A 12 -0.05 1.97 5.80
C GLU A 12 1.03 1.56 6.81
N THR A 13 0.66 1.35 8.07
CA THR A 13 1.58 0.85 9.10
C THR A 13 2.16 -0.51 8.71
N GLN A 14 1.33 -1.44 8.25
CA GLN A 14 1.80 -2.76 7.86
C GLN A 14 2.73 -2.71 6.63
N ILE A 15 2.49 -1.78 5.69
CA ILE A 15 3.43 -1.54 4.59
C ILE A 15 4.76 -1.03 5.13
N LYS A 16 4.74 -0.07 6.06
CA LYS A 16 5.96 0.49 6.67
C LYS A 16 6.75 -0.55 7.44
N GLU A 17 6.09 -1.41 8.20
CA GLU A 17 6.73 -2.52 8.94
C GLU A 17 7.35 -3.57 8.01
N ASN A 18 6.72 -3.82 6.87
CA ASN A 18 7.22 -4.75 5.87
C ASN A 18 8.31 -4.16 4.98
N ALA A 19 8.38 -2.84 4.88
CA ALA A 19 9.29 -2.11 3.99
C ALA A 19 10.62 -1.81 4.69
N ASP A 20 11.72 -2.06 3.99
CA ASP A 20 13.07 -1.76 4.45
C ASP A 20 13.41 -0.28 4.24
N ILE A 21 12.72 0.60 4.97
CA ILE A 21 12.77 2.05 4.77
C ILE A 21 14.01 2.71 5.36
N GLU A 22 14.72 2.04 6.27
CA GLU A 22 15.91 2.59 6.92
C GLU A 22 17.11 2.70 5.98
N THR A 23 17.08 1.96 4.87
CA THR A 23 18.11 2.00 3.82
C THR A 23 18.01 3.23 2.92
N PHE A 24 16.86 3.94 2.92
CA PHE A 24 16.60 5.08 2.04
C PHE A 24 17.14 6.42 2.59
N LYS A 25 18.18 6.40 3.42
CA LYS A 25 18.81 7.62 3.93
C LYS A 25 19.55 8.34 2.81
N THR A 26 19.13 9.56 2.49
CA THR A 26 19.87 10.42 1.56
C THR A 26 20.79 11.38 2.30
N GLU A 27 22.06 11.40 1.91
CA GLU A 27 23.00 12.46 2.26
C GLU A 27 22.56 13.76 1.55
N GLY A 28 21.80 14.61 2.24
CA GLY A 28 21.28 15.85 1.63
C GLY A 28 19.97 16.38 2.22
N GLY A 29 19.34 15.63 3.12
CA GLY A 29 18.14 16.09 3.85
C GLY A 29 16.80 15.78 3.19
N GLU A 30 16.77 15.03 2.07
CA GLU A 30 15.52 14.50 1.51
C GLU A 30 15.03 13.31 2.33
N ASN A 31 14.36 13.62 3.43
CA ASN A 31 13.87 12.63 4.37
C ASN A 31 12.43 12.22 4.09
N LEU A 32 11.80 12.75 3.04
CA LEU A 32 10.37 12.59 2.77
C LEU A 32 10.14 11.88 1.43
N PHE A 33 9.73 10.62 1.49
CA PHE A 33 9.43 9.80 0.33
C PHE A 33 7.93 9.68 0.11
N LYS A 34 7.51 9.76 -1.15
CA LYS A 34 6.10 9.70 -1.56
C LYS A 34 5.91 8.65 -2.65
N SER A 35 4.87 7.83 -2.49
CA SER A 35 4.44 6.88 -3.49
C SER A 35 2.92 6.74 -3.49
N ILE A 36 2.34 6.53 -4.65
CA ILE A 36 0.93 6.21 -4.83
C ILE A 36 0.83 4.71 -5.09
N ILE A 37 0.17 4.02 -4.17
CA ILE A 37 -0.07 2.59 -4.27
C ILE A 37 -1.45 2.40 -4.91
N SER A 38 -1.54 1.53 -5.91
CA SER A 38 -2.83 1.13 -6.50
C SER A 38 -2.92 -0.38 -6.63
N PHE A 39 -4.10 -0.93 -6.37
CA PHE A 39 -4.38 -2.35 -6.44
C PHE A 39 -5.89 -2.60 -6.61
N THR A 40 -6.25 -3.85 -6.88
CA THR A 40 -7.63 -4.31 -6.90
C THR A 40 -7.87 -5.20 -5.69
N VAL A 41 -8.91 -4.89 -4.92
CA VAL A 41 -9.46 -5.81 -3.92
C VAL A 41 -10.44 -6.74 -4.62
N GLU A 42 -10.13 -8.03 -4.59
CA GLU A 42 -10.93 -9.10 -5.16
C GLU A 42 -12.16 -9.41 -4.29
N ARG A 43 -13.11 -10.18 -4.83
CA ARG A 43 -14.35 -10.54 -4.12
C ARG A 43 -14.12 -11.39 -2.87
N ASP A 44 -12.99 -12.09 -2.82
CA ASP A 44 -12.54 -12.92 -1.70
C ASP A 44 -11.68 -12.15 -0.68
N GLY A 45 -11.46 -10.84 -0.93
CA GLY A 45 -10.65 -9.97 -0.08
C GLY A 45 -9.15 -9.96 -0.38
N SER A 46 -8.66 -10.78 -1.30
CA SER A 46 -7.26 -10.72 -1.72
C SER A 46 -6.96 -9.45 -2.52
N ILE A 47 -5.69 -9.05 -2.58
CA ILE A 47 -5.24 -7.92 -3.42
C ILE A 47 -4.50 -8.44 -4.65
N THR A 48 -4.81 -7.85 -5.81
CA THR A 48 -4.18 -8.16 -7.10
C THR A 48 -3.78 -6.89 -7.82
N GLY A 49 -2.90 -7.00 -8.83
CA GLY A 49 -2.53 -5.87 -9.68
C GLY A 49 -1.87 -4.71 -8.95
N VAL A 50 -1.11 -4.99 -7.88
CA VAL A 50 -0.38 -3.99 -7.10
C VAL A 50 0.57 -3.21 -7.99
N LYS A 51 0.57 -1.88 -7.85
CA LYS A 51 1.50 -0.93 -8.47
C LYS A 51 1.88 0.14 -7.44
N ALA A 52 3.11 0.63 -7.49
CA ALA A 52 3.60 1.75 -6.71
C ALA A 52 4.27 2.75 -7.67
N ALA A 53 3.97 4.04 -7.54
CA ALA A 53 4.48 5.08 -8.42
C ALA A 53 4.73 6.39 -7.67
N GLY A 54 5.86 7.03 -7.94
CA GLY A 54 6.35 8.20 -7.22
C GLY A 54 7.69 8.65 -7.80
N ALA A 55 8.28 9.72 -7.26
CA ALA A 55 9.51 10.30 -7.80
C ALA A 55 10.75 9.40 -7.63
N ASN A 56 10.82 8.65 -6.52
CA ASN A 56 11.95 7.77 -6.23
C ASN A 56 11.62 6.31 -6.60
N GLU A 57 12.30 5.77 -7.63
CA GLU A 57 12.00 4.45 -8.19
C GLU A 57 12.34 3.30 -7.23
N ASP A 58 13.44 3.42 -6.49
CA ASP A 58 13.83 2.40 -5.51
C ASP A 58 12.85 2.33 -4.34
N PHE A 59 12.39 3.49 -3.86
CA PHE A 59 11.34 3.57 -2.86
C PHE A 59 10.03 2.93 -3.37
N ASN A 60 9.65 3.22 -4.62
CA ASN A 60 8.47 2.59 -5.22
C ASN A 60 8.61 1.06 -5.30
N ARG A 61 9.80 0.56 -5.67
CA ARG A 61 10.09 -0.88 -5.74
C ARG A 61 9.92 -1.55 -4.37
N GLU A 62 10.40 -0.89 -3.33
CA GLU A 62 10.30 -1.41 -1.97
C GLU A 62 8.86 -1.37 -1.45
N VAL A 63 8.14 -0.27 -1.66
CA VAL A 63 6.72 -0.15 -1.32
C VAL A 63 5.89 -1.19 -2.07
N TYR A 64 6.19 -1.45 -3.35
CA TYR A 64 5.56 -2.53 -4.13
C TYR A 64 5.80 -3.90 -3.49
N ARG A 65 7.06 -4.22 -3.14
CA ARG A 65 7.44 -5.50 -2.52
C ARG A 65 6.73 -5.70 -1.18
N ALA A 66 6.78 -4.68 -0.32
CA ALA A 66 6.15 -4.67 1.00
C ALA A 66 4.62 -4.79 0.94
N THR A 67 3.99 -4.14 -0.04
CA THR A 67 2.54 -4.25 -0.25
C THR A 67 2.16 -5.67 -0.70
N ARG A 68 2.95 -6.27 -1.61
CA ARG A 68 2.67 -7.62 -2.15
C ARG A 68 2.91 -8.74 -1.13
N SER A 69 3.71 -8.51 -0.09
CA SER A 69 3.95 -9.48 0.98
C SER A 69 2.78 -9.58 1.97
N ILE A 70 1.92 -8.56 2.05
CA ILE A 70 0.73 -8.55 2.92
C ILE A 70 -0.26 -9.64 2.49
N LYS A 71 -0.56 -10.56 3.41
CA LYS A 71 -1.55 -11.65 3.21
C LYS A 71 -2.89 -11.40 3.88
N THR A 72 -2.98 -10.36 4.71
CA THR A 72 -4.22 -9.94 5.36
C THR A 72 -5.28 -9.62 4.31
N LYS A 73 -6.45 -10.23 4.43
CA LYS A 73 -7.56 -10.02 3.51
C LYS A 73 -8.33 -8.74 3.84
N TRP A 74 -8.70 -8.01 2.80
CA TRP A 74 -9.64 -6.90 2.88
C TRP A 74 -11.08 -7.42 2.92
N LYS A 75 -11.97 -6.69 3.58
CA LYS A 75 -13.41 -6.84 3.34
C LYS A 75 -13.70 -6.27 1.94
N ALA A 76 -14.20 -7.10 1.03
CA ALA A 76 -14.55 -6.65 -0.31
C ALA A 76 -15.65 -5.57 -0.28
N GLY A 77 -15.68 -4.72 -1.30
CA GLY A 77 -16.80 -3.81 -1.50
C GLY A 77 -18.09 -4.61 -1.77
N GLN A 78 -19.23 -4.06 -1.37
CA GLN A 78 -20.54 -4.66 -1.66
C GLN A 78 -21.37 -3.77 -2.58
N TYR A 79 -22.07 -4.39 -3.51
CA TYR A 79 -23.09 -3.78 -4.35
C TYR A 79 -24.30 -4.71 -4.41
N LYS A 80 -25.48 -4.22 -4.01
CA LYS A 80 -26.72 -5.02 -3.93
C LYS A 80 -26.55 -6.35 -3.17
N GLY A 81 -25.84 -6.32 -2.05
CA GLY A 81 -25.58 -7.50 -1.22
C GLY A 81 -24.53 -8.48 -1.76
N GLN A 82 -23.95 -8.23 -2.94
CA GLN A 82 -22.91 -9.08 -3.52
C GLN A 82 -21.54 -8.43 -3.39
N ASN A 83 -20.51 -9.25 -3.14
CA ASN A 83 -19.13 -8.80 -3.15
C ASN A 83 -18.70 -8.42 -4.58
N VAL A 84 -18.08 -7.24 -4.71
CA VAL A 84 -17.60 -6.70 -5.98
C VAL A 84 -16.12 -6.37 -5.91
N ARG A 85 -15.45 -6.54 -7.05
CA ARG A 85 -14.07 -6.08 -7.25
C ARG A 85 -14.02 -4.57 -7.10
N SER A 86 -13.03 -4.07 -6.39
CA SER A 86 -12.89 -2.64 -6.12
C SER A 86 -11.45 -2.20 -6.35
N ARG A 87 -11.25 -1.17 -7.17
CA ARG A 87 -9.94 -0.54 -7.33
C ARG A 87 -9.71 0.43 -6.17
N VAL A 88 -8.52 0.35 -5.57
CA VAL A 88 -8.11 1.19 -4.46
C VAL A 88 -6.82 1.91 -4.84
N GLN A 89 -6.72 3.17 -4.42
CA GLN A 89 -5.53 4.00 -4.58
C GLN A 89 -5.26 4.73 -3.27
N ILE A 90 -4.04 4.61 -2.76
CA ILE A 90 -3.64 5.14 -1.45
C ILE A 90 -2.36 5.94 -1.65
N PRO A 91 -2.35 7.25 -1.34
CA PRO A 91 -1.12 8.02 -1.27
C PRO A 91 -0.37 7.66 0.02
N LEU A 92 0.85 7.17 -0.11
CA LEU A 92 1.75 6.87 1.00
C LEU A 92 2.84 7.92 1.08
N THR A 93 3.01 8.51 2.26
CA THR A 93 4.15 9.38 2.58
C THR A 93 4.90 8.80 3.77
N ILE A 94 6.21 8.63 3.61
CA ILE A 94 7.12 8.13 4.66
C ILE A 94 8.18 9.18 4.92
N SER A 95 8.35 9.53 6.19
CA SER A 95 9.50 10.30 6.63
C SER A 95 10.52 9.34 7.23
N VAL A 96 11.70 9.26 6.62
CA VAL A 96 12.86 8.54 7.18
C VAL A 96 13.59 9.50 8.11
N LYS A 97 14.00 9.04 9.29
CA LYS A 97 14.80 9.84 10.23
C LYS A 97 16.28 9.57 10.08
#